data_AF-A0A8B9UXV4-F1
#
_entry.id   AF-A0A8B9UXV4-F1
#
_cell.length_a   1.000
_cell.length_b   1.000
_cell.length_c   1.000
_cell.angle_alpha   90.00
_cell.angle_beta   90.00
_cell.angle_gamma   90.00
#
_symmetry.space_group_name_H-M   'P 1'
#
loop_
_entity.id
_entity.type
_entity.pdbx_description
1 polymer ?
#
loop_
_entity_poly.entity_id
_entity_poly.type
_entity_poly.pdbx_seq_one_letter_code
_entity_poly.pdbx_strand_id
1 'polypeptide(L)'
;MFLLVQRFGELMRKLWNPRNFKAHVSPHEMLQAVVLCSKKNFQITKQGDGVDFLSWFLNALHSALGGTKKKKKTIVTDVFQGSMRIFTKKLPHPDLPAEEKAQLLQNAEYQETMVESTFMYLTLDLPTAPLYKDEKEQLIIPQVPLFSILAKFNGATEKEYKTYKENFLKRFQLTRLPPYLIFCIKRFTKNNFFMEKNPTIVNFPITNVDLREYLSEEVQAVHTNTTYDLIANIVHDGKPSEGSYRIHVLHHGTGKWYELQDLQVTDILPQMITLSEAYIQVRGHGDTSPTPKSPPHVAHPPVSPPPRSGSGARRTRPTSKAPEPRGAAH
;
A
#
# COMPACT_ATOMS: atom_id res chain seq x y z
N MET A 1 -10.41 -23.95 -6.02
CA MET A 1 -10.08 -22.62 -5.45
C MET A 1 -9.41 -22.69 -4.08
N PHE A 2 -9.74 -23.66 -3.22
CA PHE A 2 -9.04 -23.84 -1.92
C PHE A 2 -7.52 -24.05 -2.05
N LEU A 3 -7.08 -24.68 -3.14
CA LEU A 3 -5.66 -24.80 -3.51
C LEU A 3 -4.93 -23.45 -3.54
N LEU A 4 -5.56 -22.39 -4.06
CA LEU A 4 -4.94 -21.06 -4.14
C LEU A 4 -4.63 -20.50 -2.75
N VAL A 5 -5.58 -20.65 -1.81
CA VAL A 5 -5.43 -20.20 -0.42
C VAL A 5 -4.33 -20.99 0.28
N GLN A 6 -4.32 -22.32 0.12
CA GLN A 6 -3.31 -23.19 0.72
C GLN A 6 -1.90 -22.85 0.21
N ARG A 7 -1.71 -22.77 -1.11
CA ARG A 7 -0.41 -22.45 -1.71
C ARG A 7 0.04 -21.03 -1.39
N PHE A 8 -0.88 -20.06 -1.31
CA PHE A 8 -0.55 -18.73 -0.85
C PHE A 8 -0.09 -18.73 0.62
N GLY A 9 -0.81 -19.44 1.50
CA GLY A 9 -0.43 -19.59 2.90
C GLY A 9 0.91 -20.33 3.09
N GLU A 10 1.22 -21.31 2.24
CA GLU A 10 2.54 -21.97 2.20
C GLU A 10 3.64 -21.00 1.78
N LEU A 11 3.41 -20.22 0.71
CA LEU A 11 4.37 -19.22 0.24
C LEU A 11 4.65 -18.17 1.32
N MET A 12 3.61 -17.64 1.97
CA MET A 12 3.75 -16.67 3.06
C MET A 12 4.56 -17.24 4.23
N ARG A 13 4.31 -18.48 4.66
CA ARG A 13 5.10 -19.13 5.72
C ARG A 13 6.57 -19.31 5.32
N LYS A 14 6.85 -19.59 4.05
CA LYS A 14 8.24 -19.72 3.55
C LYS A 14 8.94 -18.37 3.47
N LEU A 15 8.26 -17.33 2.98
CA LEU A 15 8.82 -15.96 2.88
C LEU A 15 9.15 -15.38 4.25
N TRP A 16 8.28 -15.60 5.24
CA TRP A 16 8.44 -15.10 6.60
C TRP A 16 9.14 -16.09 7.54
N ASN A 17 9.84 -17.11 7.01
CA ASN A 17 10.60 -18.04 7.82
C ASN A 17 11.97 -17.44 8.19
N PRO A 18 12.23 -17.08 9.47
CA PRO A 18 13.51 -16.49 9.88
C PRO A 18 14.67 -17.50 9.85
N ARG A 19 14.39 -18.79 9.70
CA ARG A 19 15.36 -19.89 9.69
C ARG A 19 15.41 -20.60 8.34
N ASN A 20 15.13 -19.87 7.26
CA ASN A 20 15.20 -20.46 5.93
C ASN A 20 16.65 -20.73 5.53
N PHE A 21 16.90 -21.85 4.85
CA PHE A 21 18.25 -22.24 4.42
C PHE A 21 18.79 -21.35 3.29
N LYS A 22 17.88 -20.76 2.50
CA LYS A 22 18.20 -19.84 1.41
C LYS A 22 17.51 -18.50 1.65
N ALA A 23 18.15 -17.42 1.21
CA ALA A 23 17.62 -16.06 1.30
C ALA A 23 16.49 -15.76 0.29
N HIS A 24 16.12 -16.74 -0.56
CA HIS A 24 15.04 -16.63 -1.54
C HIS A 24 14.10 -17.83 -1.47
N VAL A 25 12.87 -17.64 -1.91
CA VAL A 25 11.83 -18.67 -1.97
C VAL A 25 11.31 -18.74 -3.40
N SER A 26 11.35 -19.92 -4.01
CA SER A 26 10.71 -20.12 -5.31
C SER A 26 9.17 -20.11 -5.15
N PRO A 27 8.44 -19.25 -5.88
CA PRO A 27 6.98 -19.21 -5.85
C PRO A 27 6.34 -20.23 -6.81
N HIS A 28 7.11 -21.17 -7.39
CA HIS A 28 6.64 -22.03 -8.48
C HIS A 28 5.31 -22.75 -8.18
N GLU A 29 5.19 -23.40 -7.01
CA GLU A 29 3.96 -24.07 -6.58
C GLU A 29 2.75 -23.12 -6.50
N MET A 30 2.99 -21.88 -6.04
CA MET A 30 1.97 -20.84 -5.99
C MET A 30 1.56 -20.42 -7.40
N LEU A 31 2.53 -20.23 -8.29
CA LEU A 31 2.28 -19.86 -9.68
C LEU A 31 1.54 -20.97 -10.46
N GLN A 32 1.84 -22.25 -10.21
CA GLN A 32 1.09 -23.36 -10.78
C GLN A 32 -0.38 -23.35 -10.32
N ALA A 33 -0.62 -23.09 -9.04
CA ALA A 33 -1.97 -22.94 -8.52
C ALA A 33 -2.70 -21.72 -9.13
N VAL A 34 -1.97 -20.63 -9.39
CA VAL A 34 -2.49 -19.46 -10.12
C VAL A 34 -2.92 -19.86 -11.53
N VAL A 35 -2.04 -20.47 -12.31
CA VAL A 35 -2.32 -20.89 -13.70
C VAL A 35 -3.56 -21.78 -13.77
N LEU A 36 -3.67 -22.74 -12.85
CA LEU A 36 -4.80 -23.66 -12.78
C LEU A 36 -6.10 -22.94 -12.38
N CYS A 37 -6.06 -22.13 -11.32
CA CYS A 37 -7.24 -21.43 -10.81
C CYS A 37 -7.73 -20.31 -11.73
N SER A 38 -6.82 -19.69 -12.50
CA SER A 38 -7.13 -18.65 -13.46
C SER A 38 -7.47 -19.20 -14.85
N LYS A 39 -7.52 -20.52 -15.03
CA LYS A 39 -7.75 -21.19 -16.32
C LYS A 39 -6.78 -20.70 -17.42
N LYS A 40 -5.48 -20.61 -17.08
CA LYS A 40 -4.38 -20.14 -17.95
C LYS A 40 -4.42 -18.65 -18.33
N ASN A 41 -5.26 -17.83 -17.71
CA ASN A 41 -5.20 -16.37 -17.91
C ASN A 41 -3.88 -15.75 -17.41
N PHE A 42 -3.32 -16.23 -16.30
CA PHE A 42 -2.02 -15.81 -15.78
C PHE A 42 -1.02 -16.96 -15.90
N GLN A 43 -0.08 -16.84 -16.85
CA GLN A 43 0.91 -17.88 -17.15
C GLN A 43 2.26 -17.52 -16.54
N ILE A 44 3.13 -18.53 -16.35
CA ILE A 44 4.50 -18.32 -15.85
C ILE A 44 5.41 -17.86 -16.99
N THR A 45 5.20 -18.39 -18.19
CA THR A 45 6.02 -18.11 -19.38
C THR A 45 5.63 -16.82 -20.11
N LYS A 46 4.46 -16.25 -19.79
CA LYS A 46 3.95 -15.03 -20.39
C LYS A 46 3.52 -14.06 -19.29
N GLN A 47 4.23 -12.95 -19.19
CA GLN A 47 3.95 -11.88 -18.24
C GLN A 47 2.56 -11.27 -18.49
N GLY A 48 1.84 -11.03 -17.40
CA GLY A 48 0.54 -10.36 -17.39
C GLY A 48 0.62 -8.94 -16.82
N ASP A 49 -0.52 -8.28 -16.82
CA ASP A 49 -0.73 -7.00 -16.15
C ASP A 49 -0.87 -7.22 -14.64
N GLY A 50 -0.10 -6.48 -13.84
CA GLY A 50 -0.08 -6.65 -12.38
C GLY A 50 -1.38 -6.23 -11.70
N VAL A 51 -2.11 -5.25 -12.25
CA VAL A 51 -3.41 -4.80 -11.72
C VAL A 51 -4.47 -5.85 -12.00
N ASP A 52 -4.48 -6.43 -13.21
CA ASP A 52 -5.39 -7.52 -13.58
C ASP A 52 -5.14 -8.77 -12.70
N PHE A 53 -3.86 -9.12 -12.50
CA PHE A 53 -3.49 -10.22 -11.60
C PHE A 53 -3.95 -9.97 -10.18
N LEU A 54 -3.67 -8.79 -9.61
CA LEU A 54 -4.08 -8.42 -8.25
C LEU A 54 -5.60 -8.46 -8.09
N SER A 55 -6.33 -7.88 -9.05
CA SER A 55 -7.79 -7.85 -9.05
C SER A 55 -8.39 -9.25 -9.05
N TRP A 56 -7.93 -10.11 -9.96
CA TRP A 56 -8.34 -11.50 -9.98
C TRP A 56 -7.94 -12.22 -8.68
N PHE A 57 -6.71 -11.99 -8.20
CA PHE A 57 -6.15 -12.71 -7.07
C PHE A 57 -6.91 -12.42 -5.76
N LEU A 58 -7.19 -11.15 -5.45
CA LEU A 58 -7.98 -10.78 -4.26
C LEU A 58 -9.41 -11.34 -4.34
N ASN A 59 -10.06 -11.26 -5.50
CA ASN A 59 -11.41 -11.79 -5.70
C ASN A 59 -11.44 -13.34 -5.61
N ALA A 60 -10.43 -14.01 -6.15
CA ALA A 60 -10.27 -15.45 -6.08
C ALA A 60 -10.00 -15.93 -4.64
N LEU A 61 -9.16 -15.22 -3.88
CA LEU A 61 -8.92 -15.50 -2.46
C LEU A 61 -10.20 -15.29 -1.64
N HIS A 62 -10.91 -14.18 -1.83
CA HIS A 62 -12.18 -13.92 -1.15
C HIS A 62 -13.20 -15.04 -1.43
N SER A 63 -13.34 -15.43 -2.70
CA SER A 63 -14.25 -16.50 -3.12
C SER A 63 -13.86 -17.85 -2.52
N ALA A 64 -12.56 -18.19 -2.51
CA ALA A 64 -12.04 -19.44 -1.97
C ALA A 64 -12.16 -19.55 -0.44
N LEU A 65 -12.09 -18.42 0.27
CA LEU A 65 -12.26 -18.32 1.73
C LEU A 65 -13.73 -18.36 2.17
N GLY A 66 -14.67 -18.61 1.25
CA GLY A 66 -16.09 -18.78 1.56
C GLY A 66 -16.93 -17.51 1.40
N GLY A 67 -16.41 -16.46 0.75
CA GLY A 67 -17.15 -15.23 0.48
C GLY A 67 -18.44 -15.41 -0.33
N THR A 68 -18.57 -16.52 -1.07
CA THR A 68 -19.72 -16.80 -1.96
C THR A 68 -20.94 -17.41 -1.27
N LYS A 69 -20.83 -17.92 -0.03
CA LYS A 69 -21.91 -18.74 0.59
C LYS A 69 -22.87 -18.00 1.52
N LYS A 70 -22.68 -16.70 1.77
CA LYS A 70 -23.55 -15.71 2.47
C LYS A 70 -22.63 -14.65 3.03
N LYS A 71 -22.70 -13.38 2.56
CA LYS A 71 -22.07 -12.14 3.11
C LYS A 71 -21.08 -12.34 4.29
N LYS A 72 -20.06 -13.18 4.12
CA LYS A 72 -19.12 -13.50 5.19
C LYS A 72 -17.89 -12.68 4.88
N LYS A 73 -17.60 -11.76 5.78
CA LYS A 73 -16.37 -11.00 5.75
C LYS A 73 -15.21 -12.01 5.78
N THR A 74 -14.36 -11.94 4.77
CA THR A 74 -13.09 -12.66 4.75
C THR A 74 -11.98 -11.68 5.11
N ILE A 75 -10.81 -12.20 5.46
CA ILE A 75 -9.64 -11.35 5.72
C ILE A 75 -9.35 -10.39 4.56
N VAL A 76 -9.59 -10.80 3.31
CA VAL A 76 -9.41 -9.96 2.12
C VAL A 76 -10.33 -8.74 2.16
N THR A 77 -11.62 -8.92 2.47
CA THR A 77 -12.57 -7.81 2.59
C THR A 77 -12.31 -6.97 3.84
N ASP A 78 -11.90 -7.59 4.95
CA ASP A 78 -11.61 -6.85 6.18
C ASP A 78 -10.39 -5.94 6.02
N VAL A 79 -9.38 -6.40 5.28
CA VAL A 79 -8.11 -5.70 5.07
C VAL A 79 -8.19 -4.66 3.96
N PHE A 80 -8.75 -4.99 2.80
CA PHE A 80 -8.63 -4.16 1.58
C PHE A 80 -9.94 -3.55 1.09
N GLN A 81 -11.10 -4.06 1.49
CA GLN A 81 -12.36 -3.57 0.93
C GLN A 81 -12.76 -2.24 1.56
N GLY A 82 -12.92 -1.21 0.73
CA GLY A 82 -13.58 0.05 1.08
C GLY A 82 -14.94 0.17 0.39
N SER A 83 -15.62 1.30 0.64
CA SER A 83 -16.89 1.65 0.00
C SER A 83 -16.86 3.07 -0.54
N MET A 84 -17.57 3.31 -1.63
CA MET A 84 -17.74 4.62 -2.24
C MET A 84 -19.16 4.78 -2.80
N ARG A 85 -19.65 6.01 -2.86
CA ARG A 85 -20.82 6.39 -3.65
C ARG A 85 -20.36 6.79 -5.04
N ILE A 86 -21.04 6.26 -6.05
CA ILE A 86 -20.83 6.59 -7.45
C ILE A 86 -22.08 7.34 -7.91
N PHE A 87 -21.89 8.62 -8.20
CA PHE A 87 -22.91 9.46 -8.81
C PHE A 87 -22.74 9.39 -10.32
N THR A 88 -23.80 9.02 -11.05
CA THR A 88 -23.79 8.90 -12.50
C THR A 88 -24.90 9.75 -13.10
N LYS A 89 -24.53 10.63 -14.01
CA LYS A 89 -25.43 11.48 -14.78
C LYS A 89 -25.24 11.20 -16.27
N LYS A 90 -26.31 10.78 -16.96
CA LYS A 90 -26.27 10.60 -18.42
C LYS A 90 -26.24 11.96 -19.10
N LEU A 91 -25.42 12.12 -20.13
CA LEU A 91 -25.37 13.31 -20.95
C LEU A 91 -26.21 13.13 -22.22
N PRO A 92 -27.01 14.14 -22.62
CA PRO A 92 -27.61 14.18 -23.94
C PRO A 92 -26.55 14.09 -25.06
N HIS A 93 -26.96 13.58 -26.22
CA HIS A 93 -26.07 13.46 -27.36
C HIS A 93 -25.54 14.85 -27.78
N PRO A 94 -24.22 15.00 -28.05
CA PRO A 94 -23.62 16.31 -28.32
C PRO A 94 -24.19 16.99 -29.56
N ASP A 95 -24.71 16.23 -30.52
CA ASP A 95 -25.22 16.76 -31.79
C ASP A 95 -26.68 17.25 -31.73
N LEU A 96 -27.37 17.09 -30.59
CA LEU A 96 -28.76 17.54 -30.46
C LEU A 96 -28.87 19.08 -30.32
N PRO A 97 -29.94 19.70 -30.83
CA PRO A 97 -30.24 21.12 -30.60
C PRO A 97 -30.33 21.46 -29.11
N ALA A 98 -30.01 22.71 -28.76
CA ALA A 98 -30.00 23.17 -27.36
C ALA A 98 -31.37 23.03 -26.66
N GLU A 99 -32.46 23.27 -27.40
CA GLU A 99 -33.83 23.17 -26.87
C GLU A 99 -34.20 21.72 -26.54
N GLU A 100 -33.87 20.79 -27.43
CA GLU A 100 -34.10 19.35 -27.22
C GLU A 100 -33.22 18.81 -26.08
N LYS A 101 -31.97 19.27 -25.96
CA LYS A 101 -31.10 18.98 -24.81
C LYS A 101 -31.72 19.45 -23.50
N ALA A 102 -32.27 20.67 -23.47
CA ALA A 102 -32.91 21.21 -22.26
C ALA A 102 -34.15 20.40 -21.84
N GLN A 103 -34.95 19.94 -22.82
CA GLN A 103 -36.08 19.04 -22.56
C GLN A 103 -35.62 17.68 -22.02
N LEU A 104 -34.60 17.07 -22.62
CA LEU A 104 -34.06 15.78 -22.16
C LEU A 104 -33.49 15.87 -20.74
N LEU A 105 -32.87 16.99 -20.36
CA LEU A 105 -32.36 17.19 -19.00
C LEU A 105 -33.47 17.22 -17.92
N GLN A 106 -34.74 17.43 -18.29
CA GLN A 106 -35.86 17.33 -17.36
C GLN A 106 -36.29 15.87 -17.13
N ASN A 107 -35.97 14.96 -18.04
CA ASN A 107 -36.31 13.55 -17.90
C ASN A 107 -35.50 12.90 -16.77
N ALA A 108 -36.13 12.00 -16.02
CA ALA A 108 -35.50 11.28 -14.92
C ALA A 108 -34.26 10.48 -15.34
N GLU A 109 -34.17 10.07 -16.61
CA GLU A 109 -33.02 9.34 -17.17
C GLU A 109 -31.72 10.16 -17.21
N TYR A 110 -31.83 11.48 -17.36
CA TYR A 110 -30.69 12.41 -17.42
C TYR A 110 -30.40 13.07 -16.06
N GLN A 111 -31.16 12.71 -15.04
CA GLN A 111 -30.89 13.11 -13.66
C GLN A 111 -29.75 12.28 -13.06
N GLU A 112 -29.15 12.82 -12.00
CA GLU A 112 -28.09 12.12 -11.29
C GLU A 112 -28.66 10.92 -10.51
N THR A 113 -28.03 9.76 -10.68
CA THR A 113 -28.32 8.55 -9.90
C THR A 113 -27.15 8.25 -8.96
N MET A 114 -27.44 7.77 -7.76
CA MET A 114 -26.43 7.42 -6.76
C MET A 114 -26.49 5.92 -6.47
N VAL A 115 -25.36 5.25 -6.60
CA VAL A 115 -25.19 3.84 -6.26
C VAL A 115 -24.02 3.69 -5.30
N GLU A 116 -24.24 3.01 -4.17
CA GLU A 116 -23.17 2.62 -3.28
C GLU A 116 -22.49 1.35 -3.80
N SER A 117 -21.16 1.36 -3.85
CA SER A 117 -20.34 0.27 -4.37
C SER A 117 -19.12 0.05 -3.49
N THR A 118 -18.66 -1.20 -3.43
CA THR A 118 -17.42 -1.58 -2.74
C THR A 118 -16.25 -1.66 -3.69
N PHE A 119 -15.04 -1.37 -3.21
CA PHE A 119 -13.81 -1.50 -4.00
C PHE A 119 -12.73 -2.26 -3.22
N MET A 120 -11.87 -2.98 -3.93
CA MET A 120 -10.64 -3.60 -3.36
C MET A 120 -9.41 -2.71 -3.53
N TYR A 121 -9.46 -1.80 -4.51
CA TYR A 121 -8.41 -0.84 -4.83
C TYR A 121 -9.04 0.37 -5.53
N LEU A 122 -8.38 1.52 -5.46
CA LEU A 122 -8.75 2.72 -6.20
C LEU A 122 -7.90 2.82 -7.46
N THR A 123 -8.56 2.90 -8.62
CA THR A 123 -7.86 3.17 -9.89
C THR A 123 -7.63 4.68 -10.05
N LEU A 124 -6.36 5.08 -10.04
CA LEU A 124 -5.95 6.47 -10.24
C LEU A 124 -5.64 6.68 -11.73
N ASP A 125 -6.34 7.61 -12.36
CA ASP A 125 -6.14 7.93 -13.76
C ASP A 125 -5.06 9.00 -13.88
N LEU A 126 -4.02 8.72 -14.67
CA LEU A 126 -2.99 9.70 -15.00
C LEU A 126 -3.50 10.66 -16.07
N PRO A 127 -3.11 11.95 -16.05
CA PRO A 127 -3.32 12.84 -17.18
C PRO A 127 -2.58 12.29 -18.41
N THR A 128 -3.10 12.57 -19.60
CA THR A 128 -2.42 12.19 -20.85
C THR A 128 -1.03 12.81 -20.88
N ALA A 129 -0.02 12.01 -21.20
CA ALA A 129 1.34 12.51 -21.35
C ALA A 129 1.37 13.63 -22.42
N PRO A 130 2.07 14.75 -22.17
CA PRO A 130 2.21 15.81 -23.16
C PRO A 130 2.77 15.25 -24.46
N LEU A 131 2.13 15.57 -25.59
CA LEU A 131 2.56 15.12 -26.91
C LEU A 131 3.78 15.91 -27.44
N TYR A 132 4.06 17.07 -26.85
CA TYR A 132 5.13 17.97 -27.29
C TYR A 132 6.39 17.78 -26.47
N LYS A 133 7.53 17.70 -27.16
CA LYS A 133 8.85 17.80 -26.55
C LYS A 133 9.14 19.26 -26.22
N ASP A 134 9.97 19.50 -25.22
CA ASP A 134 10.44 20.86 -24.89
C ASP A 134 11.20 21.50 -26.06
N GLU A 135 11.47 22.82 -26.00
CA GLU A 135 12.22 23.60 -27.00
C GLU A 135 13.61 23.01 -27.33
N LYS A 136 14.12 22.12 -26.47
CA LYS A 136 15.40 21.41 -26.60
C LYS A 136 15.28 19.96 -27.07
N GLU A 137 14.12 19.54 -27.57
CA GLU A 137 13.77 18.15 -27.95
C GLU A 137 13.99 17.09 -26.85
N GLN A 138 14.16 17.49 -25.60
CA GLN A 138 14.27 16.56 -24.48
C GLN A 138 12.89 16.03 -24.10
N LEU A 139 12.79 14.72 -23.90
CA LEU A 139 11.63 14.09 -23.27
C LEU A 139 11.60 14.51 -21.79
N ILE A 140 10.90 15.60 -21.48
CA ILE A 140 10.55 15.90 -20.09
C ILE A 140 9.64 14.78 -19.61
N ILE A 141 10.10 14.01 -18.62
CA ILE A 141 9.24 13.03 -17.95
C ILE A 141 8.16 13.82 -17.21
N PRO A 142 6.87 13.71 -17.61
CA PRO A 142 5.82 14.50 -16.98
C PRO A 142 5.66 14.09 -15.52
N GLN A 143 5.27 15.03 -14.67
CA GLN A 143 5.03 14.78 -13.26
C GLN A 143 3.61 15.21 -12.86
N VAL A 144 2.99 14.50 -11.92
CA VAL A 144 1.69 14.85 -11.37
C VAL A 144 1.64 14.61 -9.86
N PRO A 145 1.13 15.54 -9.04
CA PRO A 145 0.91 15.28 -7.62
C PRO A 145 -0.14 14.17 -7.39
N LEU A 146 0.08 13.35 -6.37
CA LEU A 146 -0.88 12.30 -5.97
C LEU A 146 -2.27 12.87 -5.68
N PHE A 147 -2.34 14.01 -4.98
CA PHE A 147 -3.60 14.64 -4.61
C PHE A 147 -4.43 15.08 -5.82
N SER A 148 -3.77 15.43 -6.94
CA SER A 148 -4.45 15.79 -8.18
C SER A 148 -5.18 14.60 -8.82
N ILE A 149 -4.58 13.41 -8.79
CA ILE A 149 -5.22 12.19 -9.31
C ILE A 149 -6.20 11.55 -8.31
N LEU A 150 -6.04 11.84 -7.02
CA LEU A 150 -7.02 11.48 -5.97
C LEU A 150 -8.26 12.37 -5.98
N ALA A 151 -8.19 13.58 -6.53
CA ALA A 151 -9.32 14.51 -6.66
C ALA A 151 -10.57 13.83 -7.28
N LYS A 152 -10.38 12.82 -8.13
CA LYS A 152 -11.45 11.94 -8.64
C LYS A 152 -12.44 11.43 -7.59
N PHE A 153 -12.01 11.25 -6.33
CA PHE A 153 -12.80 10.63 -5.25
C PHE A 153 -13.33 11.61 -4.19
N ASN A 154 -13.24 12.92 -4.43
CA ASN A 154 -13.69 13.95 -3.47
C ASN A 154 -15.20 14.24 -3.50
N GLY A 155 -15.95 13.60 -4.40
CA GLY A 155 -17.36 13.90 -4.61
C GLY A 155 -17.64 15.27 -5.25
N ALA A 156 -16.67 15.90 -5.87
CA ALA A 156 -16.84 17.14 -6.64
C ALA A 156 -16.35 16.97 -8.08
N THR A 157 -15.22 16.29 -8.29
CA THR A 157 -14.63 16.10 -9.61
C THR A 157 -15.46 15.15 -10.46
N GLU A 158 -16.03 15.68 -11.53
CA GLU A 158 -16.73 14.90 -12.55
C GLU A 158 -15.74 14.35 -13.58
N LYS A 159 -15.99 13.12 -14.03
CA LYS A 159 -15.21 12.46 -15.08
C LYS A 159 -16.15 11.98 -16.18
N GLU A 160 -15.80 12.31 -17.41
CA GLU A 160 -16.49 11.79 -18.59
C GLU A 160 -16.17 10.30 -18.79
N TYR A 161 -17.22 9.52 -19.00
CA TYR A 161 -17.18 8.13 -19.43
C TYR A 161 -17.96 8.01 -20.73
N LYS A 162 -17.29 7.57 -21.80
CA LYS A 162 -17.89 7.38 -23.11
C LYS A 162 -18.03 5.89 -23.38
N THR A 163 -19.24 5.47 -23.68
CA THR A 163 -19.53 4.15 -24.26
C THR A 163 -19.77 4.32 -25.76
N TYR A 164 -20.06 3.24 -26.49
CA TYR A 164 -20.33 3.31 -27.92
C TYR A 164 -21.54 4.19 -28.29
N LYS A 165 -22.53 4.34 -27.40
CA LYS A 165 -23.77 5.09 -27.67
C LYS A 165 -24.05 6.23 -26.70
N GLU A 166 -23.42 6.21 -25.52
CA GLU A 166 -23.84 7.06 -24.40
C GLU A 166 -22.63 7.66 -23.69
N ASN A 167 -22.77 8.92 -23.32
CA ASN A 167 -21.80 9.67 -22.52
C ASN A 167 -22.37 9.85 -21.11
N PHE A 168 -21.52 9.66 -20.11
CA PHE A 168 -21.87 9.83 -18.70
C PHE A 168 -20.87 10.75 -18.03
N LEU A 169 -21.36 11.61 -17.14
CA LEU A 169 -20.54 12.22 -16.10
C LEU A 169 -20.64 11.37 -14.85
N LYS A 170 -19.49 10.96 -14.34
CA LYS A 170 -19.40 10.21 -13.09
C LYS A 170 -18.58 10.97 -12.07
N ARG A 171 -19.06 10.97 -10.83
CA ARG A 171 -18.39 11.57 -9.68
C ARG A 171 -18.34 10.52 -8.57
N PHE A 172 -17.21 10.42 -7.89
CA PHE A 172 -16.96 9.38 -6.90
C PHE A 172 -16.72 10.03 -5.55
N GLN A 173 -17.29 9.47 -4.49
CA GLN A 173 -17.08 9.92 -3.11
C GLN A 173 -16.79 8.72 -2.23
N LEU A 174 -15.69 8.73 -1.48
CA LEU A 174 -15.39 7.65 -0.54
C LEU A 174 -16.36 7.70 0.66
N THR A 175 -16.85 6.54 1.07
CA THR A 175 -17.74 6.39 2.23
C THR A 175 -17.19 5.47 3.30
N ARG A 176 -16.21 4.62 2.96
CA ARG A 176 -15.46 3.82 3.94
C ARG A 176 -14.05 3.57 3.43
N LEU A 177 -13.07 3.93 4.25
CA LEU A 177 -11.66 3.61 3.98
C LEU A 177 -11.29 2.24 4.61
N PRO A 178 -10.55 1.39 3.87
CA PRO A 178 -10.05 0.11 4.39
C PRO A 178 -8.79 0.29 5.26
N PRO A 179 -8.48 -0.63 6.18
CA PRO A 179 -7.23 -0.59 6.96
C PRO A 179 -5.96 -0.55 6.10
N TYR A 180 -5.98 -1.25 4.95
CA TYR A 180 -4.95 -1.17 3.93
C TYR A 180 -5.58 -0.76 2.60
N LEU A 181 -5.14 0.38 2.09
CA LEU A 181 -5.65 0.96 0.86
C LEU A 181 -4.70 0.69 -0.30
N ILE A 182 -5.25 0.19 -1.39
CA ILE A 182 -4.50 -0.09 -2.62
C ILE A 182 -4.81 0.99 -3.65
N PHE A 183 -3.78 1.60 -4.20
CA PHE A 183 -3.87 2.44 -5.40
C PHE A 183 -3.32 1.70 -6.61
N CYS A 184 -4.12 1.61 -7.67
CA CYS A 184 -3.70 1.10 -8.97
C CYS A 184 -3.60 2.29 -9.93
N ILE A 185 -2.38 2.71 -10.26
CA ILE A 185 -2.13 3.85 -11.14
C ILE A 185 -2.22 3.36 -12.58
N LYS A 186 -3.21 3.84 -13.32
CA LYS A 186 -3.52 3.37 -14.67
C LYS A 186 -2.49 3.90 -15.68
N ARG A 187 -1.45 3.09 -15.94
CA ARG A 187 -0.38 3.42 -16.88
C ARG A 187 -0.61 2.90 -18.28
N PHE A 188 -1.28 1.76 -18.44
CA PHE A 188 -1.45 1.13 -19.75
C PHE A 188 -2.78 1.53 -20.37
N THR A 189 -2.71 2.05 -21.59
CA THR A 189 -3.88 2.39 -22.42
C THR A 189 -3.68 1.80 -23.81
N LYS A 190 -4.70 1.09 -24.29
CA LYS A 190 -4.71 0.57 -25.65
C LYS A 190 -5.20 1.67 -26.59
N ASN A 191 -4.37 2.10 -27.53
CA ASN A 191 -4.79 2.96 -28.64
C ASN A 191 -5.27 2.06 -29.81
N ASN A 192 -5.56 2.64 -30.98
CA ASN A 192 -6.04 1.88 -32.14
C ASN A 192 -5.04 0.85 -32.70
N PHE A 193 -3.75 0.98 -32.38
CA PHE A 193 -2.65 0.23 -33.01
C PHE A 193 -1.85 -0.62 -32.02
N PHE A 194 -1.50 -0.07 -30.86
CA PHE A 194 -0.63 -0.69 -29.86
C PHE A 194 -1.03 -0.28 -28.43
N MET A 195 -0.41 -0.94 -27.45
CA MET A 195 -0.54 -0.54 -26.05
C MET A 195 0.51 0.52 -25.74
N GLU A 196 0.06 1.63 -25.16
CA GLU A 196 0.91 2.72 -24.71
C GLU A 196 1.04 2.67 -23.19
N LYS A 197 2.24 3.00 -22.70
CA LYS A 197 2.51 3.23 -21.29
C LYS A 197 2.60 4.72 -21.05
N ASN A 198 1.86 5.21 -20.06
CA ASN A 198 1.98 6.56 -19.56
C ASN A 198 3.21 6.67 -18.62
N PRO A 199 4.25 7.44 -18.99
CA PRO A 199 5.49 7.55 -18.23
C PRO A 199 5.43 8.59 -17.10
N THR A 200 4.26 9.21 -16.84
CA THR A 200 4.14 10.27 -15.82
C THR A 200 4.56 9.76 -14.44
N ILE A 201 5.50 10.47 -13.81
CA ILE A 201 5.90 10.25 -12.43
C ILE A 201 4.86 10.85 -11.50
N VAL A 202 4.42 10.06 -10.53
CA VAL A 202 3.48 10.55 -9.52
C VAL A 202 4.30 11.06 -8.33
N ASN A 203 4.14 12.32 -7.99
CA ASN A 203 4.76 12.91 -6.81
C ASN A 203 3.86 12.62 -5.60
N PHE A 204 4.27 11.67 -4.77
CA PHE A 204 3.50 11.24 -3.60
C PHE A 204 4.31 11.33 -2.30
N PRO A 205 3.69 11.69 -1.17
CA PRO A 205 4.28 11.46 0.13
C PRO A 205 4.36 9.95 0.41
N ILE A 206 5.46 9.53 1.02
CA ILE A 206 5.62 8.16 1.54
C ILE A 206 4.93 7.97 2.89
N THR A 207 4.71 9.05 3.64
CA THR A 207 4.04 9.03 4.95
C THR A 207 3.00 10.15 5.01
N ASN A 208 2.05 10.04 5.94
CA ASN A 208 1.09 11.08 6.28
C ASN A 208 0.19 11.54 5.12
N VAL A 209 -0.27 10.62 4.27
CA VAL A 209 -1.31 10.95 3.28
C VAL A 209 -2.67 10.93 3.97
N ASP A 210 -3.21 12.11 4.26
CA ASP A 210 -4.57 12.23 4.79
C ASP A 210 -5.60 12.16 3.66
N LEU A 211 -6.60 11.29 3.85
CA LEU A 211 -7.69 11.08 2.90
C LEU A 211 -9.03 11.63 3.40
N ARG A 212 -9.03 12.37 4.53
CA ARG A 212 -10.25 12.90 5.15
C ARG A 212 -11.11 13.72 4.18
N GLU A 213 -10.49 14.57 3.39
CA GLU A 213 -11.18 15.45 2.42
C GLU A 213 -11.86 14.69 1.28
N TYR A 214 -11.52 13.40 1.07
CA TYR A 214 -12.16 12.55 0.07
C TYR A 214 -13.35 11.76 0.61
N LEU A 215 -13.64 11.87 1.92
CA LEU A 215 -14.81 11.26 2.56
C LEU A 215 -15.99 12.24 2.54
N SER A 216 -17.22 11.72 2.49
CA SER A 216 -18.40 12.56 2.73
C SER A 216 -18.43 13.12 4.16
N GLU A 217 -19.01 14.29 4.37
CA GLU A 217 -19.09 14.96 5.69
C GLU A 217 -19.65 14.03 6.78
N GLU A 218 -20.70 13.28 6.44
CA GLU A 218 -21.33 12.24 7.29
C GLU A 218 -20.30 11.24 7.84
N VAL A 219 -19.31 10.88 7.02
CA VAL A 219 -18.32 9.83 7.27
C VAL A 219 -17.09 10.41 7.95
N GLN A 220 -16.72 11.66 7.65
CA GLN A 220 -15.62 12.38 8.29
C GLN A 220 -15.82 12.54 9.81
N ALA A 221 -17.07 12.55 10.29
CA ALA A 221 -17.40 12.58 11.71
C ALA A 221 -17.16 11.24 12.42
N VAL A 222 -17.22 10.12 11.67
CA VAL A 222 -17.12 8.75 12.21
C VAL A 222 -15.71 8.18 12.04
N HIS A 223 -15.02 8.53 10.95
CA HIS A 223 -13.67 8.05 10.67
C HIS A 223 -12.62 8.86 11.44
N THR A 224 -12.07 8.28 12.49
CA THR A 224 -10.98 8.88 13.28
C THR A 224 -9.62 8.75 12.60
N ASN A 225 -9.42 7.68 11.83
CA ASN A 225 -8.12 7.35 11.24
C ASN A 225 -8.23 7.42 9.71
N THR A 226 -7.72 8.50 9.13
CA THR A 226 -7.76 8.77 7.68
C THR A 226 -6.38 8.99 7.07
N THR A 227 -5.33 8.92 7.89
CA THR A 227 -3.94 9.10 7.49
C THR A 227 -3.28 7.76 7.16
N TYR A 228 -2.58 7.72 6.03
CA TYR A 228 -1.96 6.53 5.48
C TYR A 228 -0.48 6.73 5.14
N ASP A 229 0.31 5.71 5.48
CA ASP A 229 1.71 5.56 5.11
C ASP A 229 1.86 4.51 4.02
N LEU A 230 2.77 4.76 3.09
CA LEU A 230 3.15 3.80 2.06
C LEU A 230 3.89 2.63 2.70
N ILE A 231 3.50 1.40 2.36
CA ILE A 231 4.17 0.18 2.83
C ILE A 231 4.73 -0.65 1.68
N ALA A 232 4.17 -0.52 0.48
CA ALA A 232 4.65 -1.17 -0.72
C ALA A 232 4.37 -0.32 -1.97
N ASN A 233 5.29 -0.32 -2.91
CA ASN A 233 5.18 0.35 -4.21
C ASN A 233 5.74 -0.55 -5.30
N ILE A 234 4.84 -1.20 -6.05
CA ILE A 234 5.18 -1.96 -7.26
C ILE A 234 5.37 -0.96 -8.41
N VAL A 235 6.47 -1.13 -9.12
CA VAL A 235 6.86 -0.34 -10.28
C VAL A 235 6.89 -1.27 -11.49
N HIS A 236 6.49 -0.73 -12.64
CA HIS A 236 6.72 -1.37 -13.92
C HIS A 236 7.73 -0.55 -14.72
N ASP A 237 8.86 -1.13 -15.11
CA ASP A 237 9.88 -0.48 -15.93
C ASP A 237 9.81 -1.00 -17.38
N GLY A 238 10.17 -0.16 -18.35
CA GLY A 238 10.18 -0.54 -19.77
C GLY A 238 8.82 -0.48 -20.46
N LYS A 239 8.75 -1.08 -21.65
CA LYS A 239 7.59 -1.07 -22.57
C LYS A 239 6.49 -2.03 -22.11
N PRO A 240 5.21 -1.84 -22.48
CA PRO A 240 4.11 -2.72 -22.06
C PRO A 240 4.29 -4.22 -22.34
N SER A 241 4.96 -4.59 -23.44
CA SER A 241 5.11 -5.99 -23.86
C SER A 241 6.36 -6.70 -23.34
N GLU A 242 7.37 -5.94 -22.91
CA GLU A 242 8.73 -6.44 -22.60
C GLU A 242 9.27 -5.82 -21.31
N GLY A 243 8.39 -5.23 -20.50
CA GLY A 243 8.76 -4.56 -19.27
C GLY A 243 9.05 -5.54 -18.14
N SER A 244 9.55 -5.02 -17.04
CA SER A 244 9.81 -5.79 -15.83
C SER A 244 9.10 -5.15 -14.63
N TYR A 245 8.84 -5.95 -13.61
CA TYR A 245 8.28 -5.47 -12.35
C TYR A 245 9.35 -5.55 -11.26
N ARG A 246 9.36 -4.52 -10.43
CA ARG A 246 10.08 -4.51 -9.14
C ARG A 246 9.17 -3.91 -8.08
N ILE A 247 9.48 -4.15 -6.81
CA ILE A 247 8.68 -3.69 -5.69
C ILE A 247 9.57 -3.06 -4.62
N HIS A 248 9.21 -1.85 -4.20
CA HIS A 248 9.74 -1.26 -2.99
C HIS A 248 8.87 -1.69 -1.82
N VAL A 249 9.44 -2.25 -0.76
CA VAL A 249 8.71 -2.66 0.45
C VAL A 249 9.34 -2.05 1.70
N LEU A 250 8.50 -1.55 2.59
CA LEU A 250 8.90 -1.09 3.91
C LEU A 250 9.05 -2.30 4.83
N HIS A 251 10.24 -2.48 5.39
CA HIS A 251 10.44 -3.44 6.46
C HIS A 251 10.11 -2.80 7.81
N HIS A 252 8.92 -3.09 8.34
CA HIS A 252 8.39 -2.49 9.57
C HIS A 252 9.32 -2.59 10.79
N GLY A 253 10.08 -3.68 10.92
CA GLY A 253 10.97 -3.86 12.07
C GLY A 253 12.19 -2.94 12.08
N THR A 254 12.64 -2.48 10.91
CA THR A 254 13.85 -1.62 10.80
C THR A 254 13.52 -0.21 10.30
N GLY A 255 12.32 0.01 9.76
CA GLY A 255 11.95 1.26 9.08
C GLY A 255 12.68 1.47 7.75
N LYS A 256 13.43 0.48 7.26
CA LYS A 256 14.17 0.54 5.99
C LYS A 256 13.31 0.12 4.81
N TRP A 257 13.62 0.69 3.65
CA TRP A 257 13.02 0.33 2.38
C TRP A 257 13.95 -0.57 1.59
N TYR A 258 13.37 -1.61 1.00
CA TYR A 258 14.07 -2.54 0.13
C TYR A 258 13.41 -2.54 -1.24
N GLU A 259 14.21 -2.47 -2.30
CA GLU A 259 13.79 -2.79 -3.65
C GLU A 259 14.02 -4.28 -3.91
N LEU A 260 12.98 -4.97 -4.36
CA LEU A 260 13.03 -6.36 -4.75
C LEU A 260 12.71 -6.46 -6.24
N GLN A 261 13.66 -7.01 -7.00
CA GLN A 261 13.46 -7.41 -8.38
C GLN A 261 13.80 -8.89 -8.50
N ASP A 262 12.76 -9.72 -8.50
CA ASP A 262 12.84 -11.17 -8.43
C ASP A 262 13.72 -11.68 -7.26
N LEU A 263 14.95 -12.09 -7.56
CA LEU A 263 15.91 -12.63 -6.58
C LEU A 263 16.83 -11.56 -5.98
N GLN A 264 16.87 -10.37 -6.57
CA GLN A 264 17.75 -9.29 -6.14
C GLN A 264 17.03 -8.44 -5.10
N VAL A 265 17.74 -8.15 -4.00
CA VAL A 265 17.25 -7.32 -2.91
C VAL A 265 18.29 -6.25 -2.64
N THR A 266 17.89 -4.98 -2.75
CA THR A 266 18.77 -3.82 -2.55
C THR A 266 18.14 -2.84 -1.57
N ASP A 267 18.95 -2.20 -0.73
CA ASP A 267 18.50 -1.07 0.09
C ASP A 267 18.17 0.11 -0.85
N ILE A 268 17.05 0.79 -0.62
CA ILE A 268 16.68 1.99 -1.38
C ILE A 268 16.34 3.15 -0.45
N LEU A 269 16.78 4.35 -0.80
CA LEU A 269 16.43 5.55 -0.07
C LEU A 269 14.96 5.93 -0.32
N PRO A 270 14.22 6.37 0.71
CA PRO A 270 12.80 6.69 0.55
C PRO A 270 12.51 7.75 -0.52
N GLN A 271 13.45 8.69 -0.71
CA GLN A 271 13.37 9.75 -1.73
C GLN A 271 13.42 9.20 -3.17
N MET A 272 14.07 8.06 -3.40
CA MET A 272 14.16 7.45 -4.73
C MET A 272 12.87 6.75 -5.14
N ILE A 273 12.04 6.36 -4.17
CA ILE A 273 10.78 5.66 -4.42
C ILE A 273 9.81 6.53 -5.22
N THR A 274 9.77 7.84 -4.93
CA THR A 274 8.86 8.80 -5.59
C THR A 274 9.29 9.15 -7.00
N LEU A 275 10.52 8.82 -7.40
CA LEU A 275 11.04 9.05 -8.75
C LEU A 275 10.70 7.90 -9.71
N SER A 276 10.11 6.82 -9.21
CA SER A 276 9.76 5.64 -10.01
C SER A 276 8.38 5.77 -10.65
N GLU A 277 8.17 5.03 -11.75
CA GLU A 277 6.86 4.90 -12.40
C GLU A 277 5.92 4.01 -11.57
N ALA A 278 5.57 4.47 -10.35
CA ALA A 278 4.69 3.78 -9.41
C ALA A 278 3.43 3.27 -10.11
N TYR A 279 3.16 1.98 -9.98
CA TYR A 279 2.10 1.30 -10.72
C TYR A 279 1.03 0.73 -9.78
N ILE A 280 1.43 0.07 -8.69
CA ILE A 280 0.52 -0.35 -7.61
C ILE A 280 1.12 0.07 -6.28
N GLN A 281 0.35 0.76 -5.44
CA GLN A 281 0.76 1.13 -4.10
C GLN A 281 -0.14 0.46 -3.07
N VAL A 282 0.44 0.01 -1.98
CA VAL A 282 -0.30 -0.39 -0.77
C VAL A 282 0.07 0.59 0.33
N ARG A 283 -0.96 1.12 1.00
CA ARG A 283 -0.81 2.04 2.12
C ARG A 283 -1.54 1.51 3.34
N GLY A 284 -0.96 1.63 4.52
CA GLY A 284 -1.58 1.27 5.80
C GLY A 284 -1.73 2.48 6.70
N HIS A 285 -2.55 2.42 7.75
CA HIS A 285 -2.65 3.51 8.71
C HIS A 285 -1.31 3.81 9.40
N GLY A 286 -0.99 5.09 9.63
CA GLY A 286 0.28 5.52 10.24
C GLY A 286 0.53 4.97 11.65
N ASP A 287 -0.52 4.57 12.37
CA ASP A 287 -0.45 3.90 13.68
C ASP A 287 -0.07 2.41 13.61
N THR A 288 0.10 1.86 12.41
CA THR A 288 0.67 0.50 12.26
C THR A 288 2.20 0.48 12.41
N SER A 289 2.81 1.64 12.70
CA SER A 289 4.12 1.66 13.34
C SER A 289 4.00 1.06 14.74
N PRO A 290 4.64 -0.06 15.06
CA PRO A 290 4.79 -0.44 16.45
C PRO A 290 5.62 0.67 17.08
N THR A 291 5.02 1.50 17.92
CA THR A 291 5.78 2.08 19.02
C THR A 291 6.56 0.90 19.63
N PRO A 292 7.89 0.99 19.79
CA PRO A 292 8.61 -0.03 20.50
C PRO A 292 8.05 0.00 21.92
N LYS A 293 7.08 -0.89 22.20
CA LYS A 293 6.75 -1.24 23.57
C LYS A 293 8.08 -1.73 24.11
N SER A 294 8.65 -0.95 25.02
CA SER A 294 9.77 -1.37 25.83
C SER A 294 9.46 -2.80 26.30
N PRO A 295 10.42 -3.73 26.20
CA PRO A 295 10.19 -5.08 26.67
C PRO A 295 9.69 -4.99 28.12
N PRO A 296 8.73 -5.84 28.53
CA PRO A 296 8.31 -5.87 29.92
C PRO A 296 9.59 -6.02 30.75
N HIS A 297 9.80 -5.08 31.67
CA HIS A 297 10.92 -5.09 32.60
C HIS A 297 10.94 -6.47 33.25
N VAL A 298 11.86 -7.33 32.82
CA VAL A 298 12.10 -8.59 33.51
C VAL A 298 12.69 -8.15 34.84
N ALA A 299 11.89 -8.27 35.90
CA ALA A 299 12.36 -8.05 37.25
C ALA A 299 13.50 -9.05 37.50
N HIS A 300 14.73 -8.55 37.51
CA HIS A 300 15.86 -9.33 38.00
C HIS A 300 15.59 -9.63 39.48
N PRO A 301 15.75 -10.88 39.93
CA PRO A 301 15.69 -11.18 41.36
C PRO A 301 16.80 -10.40 42.09
N PRO A 302 16.56 -9.96 43.34
CA PRO A 302 17.53 -9.17 44.07
C PRO A 302 18.82 -9.98 44.28
N VAL A 303 19.93 -9.40 43.85
CA VAL A 303 21.28 -9.91 44.11
C VAL A 303 21.49 -9.89 45.63
N SER A 304 21.77 -11.06 46.21
CA SER A 304 22.10 -11.19 47.62
C SER A 304 23.43 -10.48 47.94
N PRO A 305 23.54 -9.78 49.09
CA PRO A 305 24.78 -9.11 49.46
C PRO A 305 25.87 -10.14 49.81
N PRO A 306 27.17 -9.78 49.66
CA PRO A 306 28.26 -10.68 50.01
C PRO A 306 28.30 -10.93 51.53
N PRO A 307 28.78 -12.10 51.98
CA PRO A 307 28.84 -12.41 53.39
C PRO A 307 29.87 -11.50 54.09
N ARG A 308 29.44 -10.88 55.19
CA ARG A 308 30.29 -10.17 56.13
C ARG A 308 31.26 -11.16 56.79
N SER A 309 32.56 -10.90 56.68
CA SER A 309 33.58 -11.56 57.49
C SER A 309 33.39 -11.18 58.97
N GLY A 310 32.94 -12.15 59.75
CA GLY A 310 32.82 -12.03 61.20
C GLY A 310 34.19 -12.16 61.87
N SER A 311 34.64 -11.08 62.52
CA SER A 311 35.73 -11.11 63.49
C SER A 311 35.23 -11.74 64.80
N GLY A 312 35.75 -12.92 65.14
CA GLY A 312 35.65 -13.51 66.48
C GLY A 312 36.94 -13.25 67.26
N ALA A 313 36.86 -12.49 68.34
CA ALA A 313 37.97 -12.17 69.23
C ALA A 313 38.20 -13.26 70.29
N ARG A 314 39.46 -13.59 70.63
CA ARG A 314 39.97 -13.55 72.03
C ARG A 314 41.47 -13.84 72.20
N ARG A 315 42.14 -12.90 72.90
CA ARG A 315 43.24 -12.99 73.90
C ARG A 315 44.54 -13.70 73.48
N THR A 316 45.71 -13.06 73.58
CA THR A 316 46.41 -12.74 74.85
C THR A 316 47.25 -11.43 74.82
N ARG A 317 47.47 -10.84 75.99
CA ARG A 317 48.20 -9.58 76.34
C ARG A 317 49.68 -9.92 76.72
N PRO A 318 50.55 -8.98 77.15
CA PRO A 318 51.12 -7.77 76.52
C PRO A 318 52.68 -7.73 76.59
N THR A 319 53.37 -6.72 76.04
CA THR A 319 54.41 -5.93 76.76
C THR A 319 54.95 -4.74 75.95
N SER A 320 54.82 -3.55 76.56
CA SER A 320 55.66 -2.33 76.59
C SER A 320 56.61 -1.97 75.42
N LYS A 321 56.48 -0.74 74.89
CA LYS A 321 57.33 0.44 75.22
C LYS A 321 57.07 1.59 74.23
N ALA A 322 56.81 2.78 74.78
CA ALA A 322 57.01 4.10 74.13
C ALA A 322 58.53 4.47 74.21
N PRO A 323 59.06 5.60 73.67
CA PRO A 323 58.37 6.78 73.13
C PRO A 323 58.94 7.41 71.83
N GLU A 324 58.18 8.42 71.37
CA GLU A 324 58.53 9.63 70.57
C GLU A 324 59.99 10.15 70.65
N PRO A 325 60.47 10.90 69.63
CA PRO A 325 60.28 12.36 69.64
C PRO A 325 60.07 13.09 68.29
N ARG A 326 59.22 14.12 68.37
CA ARG A 326 59.35 15.53 67.91
C ARG A 326 60.31 15.91 66.77
N GLY A 327 59.80 16.78 65.89
CA GLY A 327 60.57 17.77 65.10
C GLY A 327 59.84 18.09 63.78
N ALA A 328 58.93 19.07 63.72
CA ALA A 328 59.15 20.52 63.57
C ALA A 328 59.40 20.98 62.11
N ALA A 329 58.50 21.88 61.70
CA ALA A 329 58.70 23.04 60.82
C ALA A 329 58.69 22.88 59.28
N HIS A 330 57.66 23.57 58.74
CA HIS A 330 57.53 24.28 57.47
C HIS A 330 57.43 23.53 56.14
#